data_AF-A0A817T0A4-F1
#
_entry.id   AF-A0A817T0A4-F1
#
_cell.length_a   1.000
_cell.length_b   1.000
_cell.length_c   1.000
_cell.angle_alpha   90.00
_cell.angle_beta   90.00
_cell.angle_gamma   90.00
#
_symmetry.space_group_name_H-M   'P 1'
#
loop_
_entity.id
_entity.type
_entity.pdbx_description
1 polymer ?
#
loop_
_entity_poly.entity_id
_entity_poly.type
_entity_poly.pdbx_seq_one_letter_code
_entity_poly.pdbx_strand_id
1 'polypeptide(L)'
;MKQEVQYYLEEIQRHKEETQRFQPDNDRLKQESRQSDKEIKRLSDEVQFLRQEVELIKRSSTASSEHTRIPLTASAKTSGDCVLITTGSFNPIHRSHLQNLLRVKQYLENECQPPWNVLAGYLSPTHDSYVHSKLGDSAWIRAEDRCQLCEGAIEHDKLSSWVTVSRGESMKSRKFDVVNLLLKRSINLDFATSGPDADNLNITDQTALFMATLKDRVDITKFLIEKEAHENVQNCYGISPLLLCAESGNQLMLILHQKEI
;
A
#
# COMPACT_ATOMS: atom_id res chain seq x y z
N MET A 1 -63.82 32.50 19.10
CA MET A 1 -63.23 33.86 19.16
C MET A 1 -62.20 34.05 20.28
N LYS A 2 -62.54 34.25 21.57
CA LYS A 2 -61.50 34.55 22.59
C LYS A 2 -60.45 33.43 22.80
N GLN A 3 -60.86 32.16 22.74
CA GLN A 3 -59.96 31.01 22.91
C GLN A 3 -59.07 30.76 21.68
N GLU A 4 -59.57 30.97 20.47
CA GLU A 4 -58.76 30.87 19.24
C GLU A 4 -57.72 31.98 19.16
N VAL A 5 -58.08 33.22 19.52
CA VAL A 5 -57.12 34.33 19.54
C VAL A 5 -55.99 34.05 20.55
N GLN A 6 -56.32 33.48 21.70
CA GLN A 6 -55.32 33.10 22.70
C GLN A 6 -54.38 32.00 22.19
N TYR A 7 -54.92 30.98 21.51
CA TYR A 7 -54.11 29.92 20.89
C TYR A 7 -53.12 30.47 19.86
N TYR A 8 -53.55 31.39 18.99
CA TYR A 8 -52.66 32.00 18.00
C TYR A 8 -51.58 32.88 18.63
N LEU A 9 -51.88 33.58 19.74
CA LEU A 9 -50.89 34.37 20.45
C LEU A 9 -49.80 33.50 21.10
N GLU A 10 -50.18 32.34 21.65
CA GLU A 10 -49.24 31.38 22.24
C GLU A 10 -48.36 30.70 21.17
N GLU A 11 -48.92 30.38 20.01
CA GLU A 11 -48.17 29.88 18.84
C GLU A 11 -47.14 30.90 18.33
N ILE A 12 -47.52 32.17 18.21
CA ILE A 12 -46.62 33.25 17.79
C ILE A 12 -45.48 33.43 18.80
N GLN A 13 -45.77 33.33 20.09
CA GLN A 13 -44.76 33.45 21.14
C GLN A 13 -43.77 32.28 21.10
N ARG A 14 -44.25 31.04 20.92
CA ARG A 14 -43.38 29.87 20.71
C ARG A 14 -42.48 30.00 19.50
N HIS A 15 -43.03 30.44 18.36
CA HIS A 15 -42.23 30.64 17.15
C HIS A 15 -41.18 31.75 17.32
N LYS A 16 -41.49 32.83 18.06
CA LYS A 16 -40.51 33.87 18.38
C LYS A 16 -39.35 33.34 19.25
N GLU A 17 -39.65 32.50 20.22
CA GLU A 17 -38.65 31.89 21.11
C GLU A 17 -37.79 30.84 20.38
N GLU A 18 -38.38 30.03 19.50
CA GLU A 18 -37.64 29.11 18.61
C GLU A 18 -36.76 29.88 17.62
N THR A 19 -37.26 30.98 17.05
CA THR A 19 -36.48 31.84 16.14
C THR A 19 -35.32 32.53 16.86
N GLN A 20 -35.48 32.91 18.14
CA GLN A 20 -34.38 33.43 18.96
C GLN A 20 -33.34 32.37 19.31
N ARG A 21 -33.74 31.10 19.53
CA ARG A 21 -32.80 29.97 19.69
C ARG A 21 -32.03 29.65 18.40
N PHE A 22 -32.62 29.97 17.24
CA PHE A 22 -32.05 29.77 15.91
C PHE A 22 -31.38 31.02 15.32
N GLN A 23 -31.08 32.07 16.11
CA GLN A 23 -30.13 33.08 15.66
C GLN A 23 -28.72 32.48 15.74
N PRO A 24 -28.07 32.13 14.61
CA PRO A 24 -26.70 31.67 14.65
C PRO A 24 -25.86 32.77 15.30
N ASP A 25 -24.99 32.36 16.22
CA ASP A 25 -24.14 33.25 17.01
C ASP A 25 -23.39 34.19 16.05
N ASN A 26 -23.88 35.42 15.92
CA ASN A 26 -23.51 36.36 14.86
C ASN A 26 -22.00 36.66 14.90
N ASP A 27 -21.40 36.53 16.08
CA ASP A 27 -19.98 36.71 16.29
C ASP A 27 -19.16 35.50 15.83
N ARG A 28 -19.70 34.28 15.92
CA ARG A 28 -19.10 33.07 15.35
C ARG A 28 -19.14 33.11 13.81
N LEU A 29 -20.27 33.50 13.22
CA LEU A 29 -20.36 33.68 11.77
C LEU A 29 -19.43 34.80 11.26
N LYS A 30 -19.28 35.90 12.00
CA LYS A 30 -18.27 36.94 11.69
C LYS A 30 -16.85 36.42 11.80
N GLN A 31 -16.54 35.55 12.76
CA GLN A 31 -15.21 34.93 12.88
C GLN A 31 -14.94 33.96 11.73
N GLU A 32 -15.90 33.09 11.39
CA GLU A 32 -15.81 32.15 10.26
C GLU A 32 -15.69 32.90 8.92
N SER A 33 -16.44 33.99 8.73
CA SER A 33 -16.31 34.89 7.57
C SER A 33 -14.94 35.57 7.51
N ARG A 34 -14.43 36.11 8.62
CA ARG A 34 -13.07 36.70 8.67
C ARG A 34 -11.97 35.68 8.39
N GLN A 35 -12.16 34.43 8.83
CA GLN A 35 -11.21 33.35 8.55
C GLN A 35 -11.26 32.95 7.08
N SER A 36 -12.46 32.86 6.51
CA SER A 36 -12.67 32.61 5.09
C SER A 36 -12.08 33.71 4.22
N ASP A 37 -12.24 34.99 4.59
CA ASP A 37 -11.66 36.13 3.87
C ASP A 37 -10.12 36.12 3.88
N LYS A 38 -9.51 35.72 5.02
CA LYS A 38 -8.06 35.53 5.11
C LYS A 38 -7.58 34.40 4.21
N GLU A 39 -8.34 33.31 4.14
CA GLU A 39 -8.01 32.16 3.31
C GLU A 39 -8.18 32.46 1.81
N ILE A 40 -9.25 33.17 1.44
CA ILE A 40 -9.46 33.68 0.08
C ILE A 40 -8.33 34.63 -0.33
N LYS A 41 -7.91 35.53 0.56
CA LYS A 41 -6.78 36.42 0.29
C LYS A 41 -5.48 35.65 0.06
N ARG A 42 -5.18 34.68 0.93
CA ARG A 42 -4.00 33.81 0.79
C ARG A 42 -4.01 33.06 -0.55
N LEU A 43 -5.15 32.46 -0.91
CA LEU A 43 -5.30 31.75 -2.18
C LEU A 43 -5.18 32.69 -3.38
N SER A 44 -5.70 33.92 -3.28
CA SER A 44 -5.56 34.94 -4.33
C SER A 44 -4.10 35.34 -4.54
N ASP A 45 -3.34 35.54 -3.47
CA ASP A 45 -1.91 35.87 -3.53
C ASP A 45 -1.10 34.73 -4.17
N GLU A 46 -1.43 33.48 -3.82
CA GLU A 46 -0.80 32.28 -4.37
C GLU A 46 -1.13 32.08 -5.86
N VAL A 47 -2.37 32.37 -6.28
CA VAL A 47 -2.76 32.37 -7.70
C VAL A 47 -2.03 33.47 -8.50
N GLN A 48 -1.83 34.65 -7.92
CA GLN A 48 -1.07 35.72 -8.57
C GLN A 48 0.40 35.36 -8.75
N PHE A 49 1.01 34.76 -7.73
CA PHE A 49 2.38 34.25 -7.81
C PHE A 49 2.54 33.22 -8.93
N LEU A 50 1.67 32.21 -8.98
CA LEU A 50 1.69 31.18 -10.02
C LEU A 50 1.47 31.76 -11.42
N ARG A 51 0.63 32.79 -11.56
CA ARG A 51 0.44 33.50 -12.85
C ARG A 51 1.73 34.19 -13.31
N GLN A 52 2.48 34.81 -12.40
CA GLN A 52 3.77 35.44 -12.72
C GLN A 52 4.80 34.39 -13.16
N GLU A 53 4.89 33.25 -12.50
CA GLU A 53 5.79 32.16 -12.91
C GLU A 53 5.43 31.60 -14.30
N VAL A 54 4.15 31.37 -14.56
CA VAL A 54 3.69 30.93 -15.90
C VAL A 54 4.02 31.97 -16.97
N GLU A 55 3.95 33.26 -16.65
CA GLU A 55 4.30 34.33 -17.58
C GLU A 55 5.82 34.40 -17.84
N LEU A 56 6.65 34.17 -16.82
CA LEU A 56 8.10 34.03 -16.96
C LEU A 56 8.48 32.84 -17.86
N ILE A 57 7.81 31.70 -17.70
CA ILE A 57 8.01 30.50 -18.54
C ILE A 57 7.57 30.76 -19.99
N LYS A 58 6.50 31.53 -20.21
CA LYS A 58 6.08 31.93 -21.56
C LYS A 58 7.07 32.89 -22.22
N ARG A 59 7.64 33.82 -21.45
CA ARG A 59 8.66 34.75 -21.97
C ARG A 59 9.96 34.02 -22.33
N SER A 60 10.37 33.04 -21.54
CA SER A 60 11.56 32.21 -21.83
C SER A 60 11.35 31.31 -23.04
N SER A 61 10.13 30.82 -23.29
CA SER A 61 9.83 30.02 -24.49
C SER A 61 9.75 30.85 -25.78
N THR A 62 9.31 32.11 -25.72
CA THR A 62 9.25 33.02 -26.89
C THR A 62 10.59 33.62 -27.33
N ALA A 63 11.64 33.54 -26.50
CA ALA A 63 12.97 34.07 -26.84
C ALA A 63 13.81 33.12 -27.74
N SER A 64 13.26 31.98 -28.17
CA SER A 64 13.98 30.92 -28.91
C SER A 64 13.63 30.81 -30.40
N SER A 65 13.31 31.93 -31.06
CA SER A 65 13.12 31.98 -32.52
C SER A 65 14.26 32.66 -33.27
N GLU A 66 15.52 32.41 -32.87
CA GLU A 66 16.66 32.60 -33.76
C GLU A 66 17.32 31.24 -34.00
N HIS A 67 17.28 30.84 -35.28
CA HIS A 67 17.93 29.65 -35.80
C HIS A 67 19.43 29.68 -35.52
N THR A 68 19.84 29.12 -34.37
CA THR A 68 21.18 28.59 -34.20
C THR A 68 21.03 27.08 -34.12
N ARG A 69 21.61 26.36 -35.09
CA ARG A 69 21.72 24.90 -35.01
C ARG A 69 22.50 24.57 -33.74
N ILE A 70 21.77 24.25 -32.66
CA ILE A 70 22.37 23.69 -31.45
C ILE A 70 22.91 22.33 -31.87
N PRO A 71 24.21 22.05 -31.68
CA PRO A 71 24.74 20.72 -31.91
C PRO A 71 23.93 19.72 -31.08
N LEU A 72 23.76 18.48 -31.55
CA LEU A 72 23.33 17.38 -30.68
C LEU A 72 24.37 17.23 -29.55
N THR A 73 24.24 18.02 -28.49
CA THR A 73 25.10 17.97 -27.32
C THR A 73 24.54 16.90 -26.39
N ALA A 74 25.30 15.82 -26.27
CA ALA A 74 25.37 14.86 -25.18
C ALA A 74 24.15 14.80 -24.24
N SER A 75 23.45 13.67 -24.25
CA SER A 75 22.57 13.22 -23.17
C SER A 75 23.16 13.66 -21.82
N ALA A 76 22.47 14.56 -21.12
CA ALA A 76 22.89 15.01 -19.81
C ALA A 76 23.09 13.76 -18.95
N LYS A 77 24.32 13.53 -18.49
CA LYS A 77 24.71 12.33 -17.74
C LYS A 77 23.86 12.33 -16.47
N THR A 78 22.83 11.47 -16.41
CA THR A 78 22.01 11.33 -15.21
C THR A 78 22.84 10.70 -14.10
N SER A 79 22.48 10.99 -12.84
CA SER A 79 23.06 10.29 -11.69
C SER A 79 22.72 8.79 -11.73
N GLY A 80 21.61 8.43 -12.38
CA GLY A 80 21.12 7.09 -12.57
C GLY A 80 19.59 7.05 -12.62
N ASP A 81 19.06 5.86 -12.76
CA ASP A 81 17.63 5.59 -12.64
C ASP A 81 17.28 5.27 -11.17
N CYS A 82 16.11 5.72 -10.72
CA CYS A 82 15.62 5.41 -9.38
C CYS A 82 14.10 5.14 -9.35
N VAL A 83 13.69 4.46 -8.28
CA VAL A 83 12.30 4.16 -7.96
C VAL A 83 12.00 4.71 -6.57
N LEU A 84 10.85 5.35 -6.41
CA LEU A 84 10.41 5.89 -5.13
C LEU A 84 9.43 4.93 -4.47
N ILE A 85 9.61 4.67 -3.18
CA ILE A 85 8.72 3.80 -2.40
C ILE A 85 8.38 4.55 -1.12
N THR A 86 7.10 4.58 -0.76
CA THR A 86 6.64 5.06 0.54
C THR A 86 5.87 3.95 1.23
N THR A 87 6.33 3.58 2.43
CA THR A 87 5.72 2.56 3.27
C THR A 87 4.92 3.22 4.38
N GLY A 88 3.86 2.58 4.87
CA GLY A 88 3.07 3.16 5.94
C GLY A 88 1.78 2.44 6.23
N SER A 89 1.10 2.89 7.29
CA SER A 89 -0.21 2.35 7.65
C SER A 89 -1.29 2.70 6.61
N PHE A 90 -1.27 3.90 6.01
CA PHE A 90 -2.32 4.41 5.12
C PHE A 90 -3.74 4.15 5.64
N ASN A 91 -4.00 4.60 6.86
CA ASN A 91 -5.20 4.28 7.62
C ASN A 91 -5.99 5.55 8.02
N PRO A 92 -6.70 6.21 7.09
CA PRO A 92 -6.67 6.00 5.63
C PRO A 92 -5.52 6.78 4.96
N ILE A 93 -5.34 6.59 3.64
CA ILE A 93 -4.46 7.46 2.85
C ILE A 93 -5.02 8.89 2.79
N HIS A 94 -4.14 9.88 2.89
CA HIS A 94 -4.43 11.31 2.66
C HIS A 94 -3.45 11.97 1.68
N ARG A 95 -3.82 13.15 1.16
CA ARG A 95 -3.07 13.91 0.13
C ARG A 95 -1.59 14.12 0.42
N SER A 96 -1.22 14.34 1.68
CA SER A 96 0.19 14.55 2.04
C SER A 96 1.11 13.37 1.66
N HIS A 97 0.62 12.12 1.64
CA HIS A 97 1.45 10.98 1.20
C HIS A 97 1.83 11.09 -0.28
N LEU A 98 0.86 11.48 -1.12
CA LEU A 98 1.06 11.66 -2.57
C LEU A 98 1.92 12.89 -2.85
N GLN A 99 1.67 14.00 -2.15
CA GLN A 99 2.46 15.23 -2.28
C GLN A 99 3.93 15.02 -1.92
N ASN A 100 4.22 14.25 -0.88
CA ASN A 100 5.60 13.92 -0.52
C ASN A 100 6.31 13.17 -1.65
N LEU A 101 5.66 12.17 -2.25
CA LEU A 101 6.18 11.43 -3.41
C LEU A 101 6.44 12.36 -4.60
N LEU A 102 5.50 13.25 -4.91
CA LEU A 102 5.62 14.20 -6.01
C LEU A 102 6.77 15.20 -5.77
N ARG A 103 6.91 15.71 -4.54
CA ARG A 103 7.96 16.68 -4.19
C ARG A 103 9.34 16.03 -4.27
N VAL A 104 9.48 14.78 -3.81
CA VAL A 104 10.73 14.03 -3.94
C VAL A 104 11.08 13.80 -5.41
N LYS A 105 10.10 13.42 -6.24
CA LYS A 105 10.31 13.29 -7.69
C LYS A 105 10.80 14.59 -8.32
N GLN A 106 10.12 15.71 -8.05
CA GLN A 106 10.50 17.01 -8.57
C GLN A 106 11.91 17.43 -8.14
N TYR A 107 12.27 17.17 -6.88
CA TYR A 107 13.61 17.47 -6.37
C TYR A 107 14.69 16.64 -7.08
N LEU A 108 14.45 15.34 -7.25
CA LEU A 108 15.39 14.43 -7.90
C LEU A 108 15.60 14.73 -9.40
N GLU A 109 14.53 15.10 -10.10
CA GLU A 109 14.58 15.35 -11.55
C GLU A 109 15.06 16.76 -11.88
N ASN A 110 14.71 17.77 -11.06
CA ASN A 110 14.92 19.18 -11.42
C ASN A 110 15.93 19.92 -10.53
N GLU A 111 16.12 19.50 -9.28
CA GLU A 111 16.95 20.23 -8.30
C GLU A 111 18.31 19.54 -8.05
N CYS A 112 18.43 18.22 -8.26
CA CYS A 112 19.68 17.49 -8.15
C CYS A 112 20.58 17.66 -9.38
N GLN A 113 21.89 17.85 -9.17
CA GLN A 113 22.89 17.87 -10.25
C GLN A 113 24.02 16.85 -9.95
N PRO A 114 24.17 15.78 -10.76
CA PRO A 114 23.37 15.45 -11.93
C PRO A 114 21.94 14.97 -11.58
N PRO A 115 20.95 15.21 -12.46
CA PRO A 115 19.56 14.82 -12.19
C PRO A 115 19.40 13.31 -12.19
N TRP A 116 18.42 12.83 -11.42
CA TRP A 116 18.00 11.43 -11.42
C TRP A 116 16.79 11.24 -12.32
N ASN A 117 16.66 10.05 -12.91
CA ASN A 117 15.49 9.66 -13.68
C ASN A 117 14.55 8.81 -12.83
N VAL A 118 13.39 9.34 -12.45
CA VAL A 118 12.43 8.63 -11.59
C VAL A 118 11.51 7.77 -12.46
N LEU A 119 11.77 6.47 -12.48
CA LEU A 119 11.06 5.51 -13.33
C LEU A 119 9.65 5.20 -12.83
N ALA A 120 9.49 5.07 -11.50
CA ALA A 120 8.22 4.67 -10.90
C ALA A 120 8.13 5.10 -9.42
N GLY A 121 6.90 5.21 -8.92
CA GLY A 121 6.55 5.42 -7.52
C GLY A 121 5.65 4.29 -7.00
N TYR A 122 5.87 3.85 -5.77
CA TYR A 122 5.06 2.82 -5.13
C TYR A 122 4.56 3.29 -3.77
N LEU A 123 3.24 3.22 -3.58
CA LEU A 123 2.65 3.17 -2.24
C LEU A 123 2.69 1.72 -1.76
N SER A 124 3.32 1.45 -0.62
CA SER A 124 3.41 0.10 -0.03
C SER A 124 2.69 0.07 1.31
N PRO A 125 1.37 -0.18 1.34
CA PRO A 125 0.67 -0.31 2.61
C PRO A 125 1.21 -1.47 3.42
N THR A 126 1.35 -1.26 4.72
CA THR A 126 1.86 -2.29 5.62
C THR A 126 0.81 -3.34 5.95
N HIS A 127 1.21 -4.42 6.61
CA HIS A 127 0.34 -5.55 6.93
C HIS A 127 -0.54 -5.28 8.18
N ASP A 128 -1.67 -5.98 8.25
CA ASP A 128 -2.69 -5.75 9.28
C ASP A 128 -2.20 -5.92 10.71
N SER A 129 -1.33 -6.90 11.00
CA SER A 129 -0.82 -7.08 12.37
C SER A 129 -0.01 -5.87 12.88
N TYR A 130 0.72 -5.18 12.00
CA TYR A 130 1.42 -3.95 12.39
C TYR A 130 0.45 -2.80 12.65
N VAL A 131 -0.53 -2.59 11.75
CA VAL A 131 -1.51 -1.52 11.91
C VAL A 131 -2.36 -1.73 13.16
N HIS A 132 -2.79 -2.97 13.38
CA HIS A 132 -3.54 -3.37 14.56
C HIS A 132 -2.75 -3.14 15.86
N SER A 133 -1.48 -3.57 15.91
CA SER A 133 -0.61 -3.32 17.06
C SER A 133 -0.39 -1.83 17.33
N LYS A 134 -0.48 -0.98 16.30
CA LYS A 134 -0.24 0.46 16.40
C LYS A 134 -1.50 1.25 16.78
N LEU A 135 -2.68 0.85 16.30
CA LEU A 135 -3.93 1.62 16.42
C LEU A 135 -4.98 0.99 17.34
N GLY A 136 -4.80 -0.26 17.77
CA GLY A 136 -5.78 -0.99 18.59
C GLY A 136 -7.02 -1.44 17.80
N ASP A 137 -7.99 -2.04 18.49
CA ASP A 137 -9.09 -2.79 17.87
C ASP A 137 -10.11 -1.94 17.08
N SER A 138 -10.27 -0.66 17.44
CA SER A 138 -11.42 0.14 17.00
C SER A 138 -11.14 1.13 15.86
N ALA A 139 -9.89 1.26 15.41
CA ALA A 139 -9.48 2.37 14.54
C ALA A 139 -8.79 1.97 13.22
N TRP A 140 -8.61 0.68 12.93
CA TRP A 140 -7.86 0.22 11.76
C TRP A 140 -8.73 -0.34 10.63
N ILE A 141 -8.25 -0.14 9.41
CA ILE A 141 -8.84 -0.52 8.13
C ILE A 141 -8.02 -1.69 7.59
N ARG A 142 -8.69 -2.69 7.01
CA ARG A 142 -8.04 -3.91 6.50
C ARG A 142 -7.07 -3.58 5.37
N ALA A 143 -6.02 -4.38 5.24
CA ALA A 143 -4.98 -4.22 4.22
C ALA A 143 -5.52 -4.07 2.81
N GLU A 144 -6.50 -4.90 2.44
CA GLU A 144 -7.13 -4.85 1.12
C GLU A 144 -7.86 -3.52 0.90
N ASP A 145 -8.68 -3.10 1.85
CA ASP A 145 -9.43 -1.83 1.78
C ASP A 145 -8.46 -0.63 1.73
N ARG A 146 -7.36 -0.68 2.48
CA ARG A 146 -6.30 0.34 2.41
C ARG A 146 -5.61 0.37 1.06
N CYS A 147 -5.37 -0.78 0.42
CA CYS A 147 -4.84 -0.83 -0.94
C CYS A 147 -5.81 -0.20 -1.94
N GLN A 148 -7.10 -0.53 -1.84
CA GLN A 148 -8.14 0.06 -2.70
C GLN A 148 -8.26 1.58 -2.51
N LEU A 149 -8.20 2.06 -1.27
CA LEU A 149 -8.17 3.50 -0.97
C LEU A 149 -6.93 4.18 -1.59
N CYS A 150 -5.76 3.51 -1.55
CA CYS A 150 -4.54 4.01 -2.19
C CYS A 150 -4.68 4.07 -3.72
N GLU A 151 -5.23 3.03 -4.34
CA GLU A 151 -5.50 2.98 -5.78
C GLU A 151 -6.46 4.10 -6.20
N GLY A 152 -7.57 4.26 -5.49
CA GLY A 152 -8.54 5.32 -5.76
C GLY A 152 -7.96 6.72 -5.56
N ALA A 153 -7.08 6.92 -4.58
CA ALA A 153 -6.39 8.20 -4.38
C ALA A 153 -5.40 8.53 -5.52
N ILE A 154 -4.66 7.54 -6.01
CA ILE A 154 -3.77 7.70 -7.16
C ILE A 154 -4.57 8.08 -8.42
N GLU A 155 -5.69 7.39 -8.66
CA GLU A 155 -6.56 7.65 -9.81
C GLU A 155 -7.18 9.05 -9.72
N HIS A 156 -7.72 9.40 -8.55
CA HIS A 156 -8.32 10.72 -8.29
C HIS A 156 -7.32 11.87 -8.57
N ASP A 157 -6.07 11.73 -8.13
CA ASP A 157 -5.02 12.73 -8.33
C ASP A 157 -4.28 12.58 -9.68
N LYS A 158 -4.73 11.65 -10.55
CA LYS A 158 -4.19 11.39 -11.90
C LYS A 158 -2.71 11.03 -11.90
N LEU A 159 -2.25 10.31 -10.88
CA LEU A 159 -0.85 9.89 -10.72
C LEU A 159 -0.54 8.51 -11.32
N SER A 160 -1.55 7.84 -11.89
CA SER A 160 -1.43 6.48 -12.47
C SER A 160 -0.41 6.35 -13.61
N SER A 161 0.10 7.45 -14.15
CA SER A 161 1.15 7.45 -15.16
C SER A 161 2.52 6.99 -14.64
N TRP A 162 2.76 7.08 -13.33
CA TRP A 162 4.04 6.70 -12.73
C TRP A 162 3.95 6.16 -11.30
N VAL A 163 2.82 6.32 -10.60
CA VAL A 163 2.62 5.78 -9.25
C VAL A 163 1.64 4.62 -9.28
N THR A 164 1.94 3.55 -8.54
CA THR A 164 1.03 2.41 -8.32
C THR A 164 1.09 1.91 -6.88
N VAL A 165 0.23 0.95 -6.52
CA VAL A 165 0.21 0.32 -5.19
C VAL A 165 0.98 -0.99 -5.23
N SER A 166 2.00 -1.10 -4.39
CA SER A 166 2.68 -2.35 -4.08
C SER A 166 1.92 -3.08 -2.98
N ARG A 167 1.25 -4.15 -3.35
CA ARG A 167 0.49 -4.99 -2.41
C ARG A 167 1.35 -6.04 -1.68
N GLY A 168 2.66 -6.09 -1.98
CA GLY A 168 3.56 -7.15 -1.48
C GLY A 168 3.78 -7.12 0.04
N GLU A 169 3.72 -5.96 0.67
CA GLU A 169 3.85 -5.80 2.12
C GLU A 169 2.51 -6.00 2.85
N SER A 170 1.43 -5.46 2.29
CA SER A 170 0.09 -5.45 2.90
C SER A 170 -0.57 -6.82 2.84
N MET A 171 -0.47 -7.47 1.69
CA MET A 171 -0.91 -8.84 1.53
C MET A 171 0.20 -9.69 2.13
N LYS A 172 -0.11 -10.38 3.25
CA LYS A 172 0.63 -11.60 3.57
C LYS A 172 0.71 -12.34 2.25
N SER A 173 1.93 -12.54 1.73
CA SER A 173 2.12 -13.45 0.61
C SER A 173 1.17 -14.60 0.89
N ARG A 174 0.25 -14.86 -0.04
CA ARG A 174 -0.37 -16.18 -0.04
C ARG A 174 0.88 -17.06 -0.04
N LYS A 175 1.17 -17.74 1.07
CA LYS A 175 2.48 -18.40 1.31
C LYS A 175 2.83 -19.38 0.17
N PHE A 176 1.85 -19.63 -0.68
CA PHE A 176 1.85 -20.41 -1.88
C PHE A 176 2.03 -19.64 -3.20
N ASP A 177 2.16 -18.32 -3.29
CA ASP A 177 2.28 -17.64 -4.61
C ASP A 177 3.62 -17.93 -5.27
N VAL A 178 4.72 -17.83 -4.52
CA VAL A 178 6.03 -18.30 -4.98
C VAL A 178 5.97 -19.80 -5.24
N VAL A 179 5.35 -20.58 -4.35
CA VAL A 179 5.24 -22.04 -4.51
C VAL A 179 4.39 -22.42 -5.74
N ASN A 180 3.32 -21.71 -6.03
CA ASN A 180 2.44 -21.89 -7.19
C ASN A 180 3.16 -21.49 -8.48
N LEU A 181 3.97 -20.43 -8.43
CA LEU A 181 4.80 -19.99 -9.55
C LEU A 181 5.94 -20.98 -9.83
N LEU A 182 6.51 -21.58 -8.78
CA LEU A 182 7.50 -22.65 -8.82
C LEU A 182 6.89 -23.96 -9.37
N LEU A 183 5.70 -24.35 -8.91
CA LEU A 183 4.95 -25.52 -9.38
C LEU A 183 4.54 -25.39 -10.86
N LYS A 184 4.14 -24.18 -11.30
CA LYS A 184 3.83 -23.88 -12.71
C LYS A 184 5.04 -24.09 -13.63
N ARG A 185 6.26 -24.12 -13.09
CA ARG A 185 7.50 -24.40 -13.81
C ARG A 185 7.96 -25.87 -13.74
N SER A 186 7.09 -26.79 -13.32
CA SER A 186 7.36 -28.25 -13.28
C SER A 186 8.58 -28.60 -12.44
N ILE A 187 8.68 -28.02 -11.24
CA ILE A 187 9.76 -28.32 -10.30
C ILE A 187 9.53 -29.68 -9.65
N ASN A 188 10.61 -30.44 -9.48
CA ASN A 188 10.61 -31.70 -8.73
C ASN A 188 10.41 -31.39 -7.23
N LEU A 189 9.25 -31.78 -6.68
CA LEU A 189 8.88 -31.59 -5.28
C LEU A 189 9.67 -32.49 -4.31
N ASP A 190 10.25 -33.56 -4.83
CA ASP A 190 11.11 -34.48 -4.07
C ASP A 190 12.56 -34.03 -4.08
N PHE A 191 12.85 -32.86 -4.65
CA PHE A 191 14.17 -32.26 -4.57
C PHE A 191 14.55 -32.06 -3.11
N ALA A 192 15.61 -32.75 -2.71
CA ALA A 192 16.19 -32.67 -1.39
C ALA A 192 17.39 -31.71 -1.44
N THR A 193 17.45 -30.76 -0.50
CA THR A 193 18.53 -29.78 -0.46
C THR A 193 19.87 -30.46 -0.18
N SER A 194 20.90 -30.13 -0.95
CA SER A 194 22.24 -30.70 -0.83
C SER A 194 23.32 -29.62 -0.97
N GLY A 195 24.51 -29.91 -0.47
CA GLY A 195 25.68 -29.03 -0.55
C GLY A 195 26.03 -28.29 0.75
N PRO A 196 27.10 -27.48 0.74
CA PRO A 196 27.71 -26.93 1.95
C PRO A 196 26.76 -26.10 2.81
N ASP A 197 25.84 -25.35 2.17
CA ASP A 197 24.86 -24.54 2.88
C ASP A 197 23.78 -25.39 3.55
N ALA A 198 23.38 -26.51 2.93
CA ALA A 198 22.43 -27.46 3.51
C ALA A 198 23.05 -28.19 4.71
N ASP A 199 24.33 -28.55 4.61
CA ASP A 199 25.08 -29.21 5.69
C ASP A 199 25.19 -28.29 6.92
N ASN A 200 25.53 -27.02 6.71
CA ASN A 200 25.61 -26.01 7.78
C ASN A 200 24.27 -25.79 8.49
N LEU A 201 23.15 -25.94 7.77
CA LEU A 201 21.80 -25.78 8.31
C LEU A 201 21.19 -27.09 8.83
N ASN A 202 21.90 -28.22 8.70
CA ASN A 202 21.44 -29.56 9.03
C ASN A 202 20.11 -29.94 8.34
N ILE A 203 19.97 -29.55 7.07
CA ILE A 203 18.81 -29.84 6.20
C ILE A 203 19.17 -30.68 4.98
N THR A 204 20.37 -31.28 4.98
CA THR A 204 20.83 -32.12 3.87
C THR A 204 19.93 -33.33 3.66
N ASP A 205 19.60 -33.58 2.40
CA ASP A 205 18.70 -34.63 1.94
C ASP A 205 17.28 -34.56 2.55
N GLN A 206 16.88 -33.41 3.07
CA GLN A 206 15.52 -33.20 3.57
C GLN A 206 14.65 -32.57 2.47
N THR A 207 13.57 -33.26 2.09
CA THR A 207 12.59 -32.73 1.14
C THR A 207 11.76 -31.62 1.75
N ALA A 208 11.09 -30.84 0.90
CA ALA A 208 10.12 -29.84 1.36
C ALA A 208 9.02 -30.47 2.24
N LEU A 209 8.59 -31.70 1.91
CA LEU A 209 7.61 -32.45 2.68
C LEU A 209 8.19 -32.92 4.02
N PHE A 210 9.44 -33.41 4.05
CA PHE A 210 10.12 -33.77 5.30
C PHE A 210 10.18 -32.59 6.27
N MET A 211 10.56 -31.40 5.78
CA MET A 211 10.65 -30.19 6.59
C MET A 211 9.29 -29.70 7.07
N ALA A 212 8.26 -29.77 6.23
CA ALA A 212 6.89 -29.43 6.63
C ALA A 212 6.40 -30.34 7.76
N THR A 213 6.68 -31.64 7.66
CA THR A 213 6.34 -32.64 8.67
C THR A 213 7.12 -32.45 9.97
N LEU A 214 8.44 -32.27 9.89
CA LEU A 214 9.31 -32.05 11.06
C LEU A 214 8.89 -30.82 11.87
N LYS A 215 8.38 -29.79 11.20
CA LYS A 215 7.93 -28.53 11.81
C LYS A 215 6.44 -28.50 12.14
N ASP A 216 5.76 -29.64 12.02
CA ASP A 216 4.32 -29.78 12.28
C ASP A 216 3.45 -28.76 11.52
N ARG A 217 3.77 -28.52 10.24
CA ARG A 217 3.11 -27.53 9.40
C ARG A 217 1.98 -28.14 8.57
N VAL A 218 0.86 -28.45 9.24
CA VAL A 218 -0.34 -29.07 8.64
C VAL A 218 -0.76 -28.48 7.29
N ASP A 219 -0.86 -27.14 7.19
CA ASP A 219 -1.30 -26.47 5.97
C ASP A 219 -0.35 -26.71 4.78
N ILE A 220 0.95 -26.74 5.05
CA ILE A 220 2.00 -26.94 4.03
C ILE A 220 2.06 -28.42 3.65
N THR A 221 1.97 -29.32 4.63
CA THR A 221 1.93 -30.76 4.40
C THR A 221 0.76 -31.16 3.51
N LYS A 222 -0.46 -30.67 3.80
CA LYS A 222 -1.65 -30.89 2.94
C LYS A 222 -1.43 -30.38 1.53
N PHE A 223 -0.92 -29.15 1.40
CA PHE A 223 -0.65 -28.53 0.11
C PHE A 223 0.38 -29.33 -0.71
N LEU A 224 1.45 -29.83 -0.11
CA LEU A 224 2.47 -30.63 -0.82
C LEU A 224 1.94 -31.99 -1.27
N ILE A 225 1.11 -32.65 -0.46
CA ILE A 225 0.46 -33.93 -0.81
C ILE A 225 -0.54 -33.75 -1.96
N GLU A 226 -1.34 -32.68 -1.93
CA GLU A 226 -2.24 -32.29 -3.02
C GLU A 226 -1.48 -32.04 -4.33
N LYS A 227 -0.19 -31.71 -4.26
CA LYS A 227 0.70 -31.51 -5.41
C LYS A 227 1.55 -32.75 -5.74
N GLU A 228 1.18 -33.91 -5.20
CA GLU A 228 1.80 -35.20 -5.50
C GLU A 228 3.26 -35.35 -5.02
N ALA A 229 3.67 -34.61 -3.99
CA ALA A 229 4.96 -34.86 -3.33
C ALA A 229 5.01 -36.29 -2.72
N HIS A 230 6.13 -36.99 -2.86
CA HIS A 230 6.26 -38.37 -2.38
C HIS A 230 6.55 -38.42 -0.86
N GLU A 231 5.69 -39.11 -0.12
CA GLU A 231 5.77 -39.26 1.35
C GLU A 231 6.85 -40.22 1.86
N ASN A 232 7.41 -41.03 0.96
CA ASN A 232 8.37 -42.08 1.28
C ASN A 232 9.83 -41.73 0.93
N VAL A 233 10.09 -40.50 0.46
CA VAL A 233 11.46 -40.05 0.17
C VAL A 233 12.25 -39.95 1.47
N GLN A 234 13.37 -40.67 1.56
CA GLN A 234 14.19 -40.76 2.77
C GLN A 234 15.28 -39.69 2.75
N ASN A 235 15.61 -39.16 3.94
CA ASN A 235 16.79 -38.31 4.14
C ASN A 235 18.07 -39.13 4.29
N CYS A 236 19.20 -38.46 4.55
CA CYS A 236 20.51 -39.09 4.75
C CYS A 236 20.58 -40.09 5.94
N TYR A 237 19.60 -40.05 6.84
CA TYR A 237 19.46 -40.99 7.96
C TYR A 237 18.52 -42.17 7.63
N GLY A 238 18.00 -42.26 6.41
CA GLY A 238 17.01 -43.28 6.02
C GLY A 238 15.59 -42.99 6.52
N ILE A 239 15.33 -41.79 7.05
CA ILE A 239 14.05 -41.42 7.64
C ILE A 239 13.18 -40.72 6.58
N SER A 240 11.99 -41.25 6.33
CA SER A 240 10.99 -40.61 5.48
C SER A 240 10.07 -39.67 6.28
N PRO A 241 9.39 -38.70 5.62
CA PRO A 241 8.34 -37.91 6.25
C PRO A 241 7.28 -38.78 6.95
N LEU A 242 6.89 -39.90 6.34
CA LEU A 242 5.94 -40.84 6.93
C LEU A 242 6.47 -41.48 8.22
N LEU A 243 7.72 -41.94 8.23
CA LEU A 243 8.35 -42.54 9.41
C LEU A 243 8.49 -41.53 10.55
N LEU A 244 8.80 -40.27 10.23
CA LEU A 244 8.91 -39.18 11.19
C LEU A 244 7.57 -38.88 11.88
N CYS A 245 6.44 -38.96 11.16
CA CYS A 245 5.10 -38.85 11.75
C CYS A 245 4.79 -39.99 12.73
N ALA A 246 5.21 -41.21 12.40
CA ALA A 246 4.99 -42.39 13.23
C ALA A 246 5.77 -42.30 14.55
N GLU A 247 7.00 -41.78 14.51
CA GLU A 247 7.83 -41.58 15.70
C GLU A 247 7.31 -40.44 16.59
N SER A 248 6.80 -39.37 15.98
CA SER A 248 6.32 -38.18 16.70
C SER A 248 4.88 -38.28 17.23
N GLY A 249 4.14 -39.35 16.90
CA GLY A 249 2.76 -39.55 17.34
C GLY A 249 1.77 -38.50 16.80
N ASN A 250 2.10 -37.91 15.65
CA ASN A 250 1.46 -36.70 15.15
C ASN A 250 0.19 -36.98 14.33
N GLN A 251 -0.82 -36.11 14.44
CA GLN A 251 -2.04 -36.09 13.62
C GLN A 251 -1.77 -36.07 12.11
N LEU A 252 -0.57 -35.61 11.71
CA LEU A 252 -0.09 -35.65 10.33
C LEU A 252 -0.01 -37.07 9.73
N MET A 253 0.07 -38.13 10.55
CA MET A 253 0.06 -39.51 10.08
C MET A 253 -1.22 -39.83 9.28
N LEU A 254 -2.38 -39.33 9.72
CA LEU A 254 -3.65 -39.52 9.02
C LEU A 254 -3.70 -38.78 7.69
N ILE A 255 -2.98 -37.66 7.57
CA ILE A 255 -2.96 -36.84 6.36
C ILE A 255 -2.07 -37.47 5.29
N LEU A 256 -0.95 -38.09 5.67
CA LEU A 256 -0.09 -38.81 4.74
C LEU A 256 -0.73 -40.14 4.28
N HIS A 257 -1.41 -40.87 5.18
CA HIS A 257 -1.98 -42.19 4.84
C HIS A 257 -3.24 -42.15 3.96
N GLN A 258 -3.79 -40.97 3.65
CA GLN A 258 -5.05 -40.83 2.89
C GLN A 258 -4.98 -41.19 1.40
N LYS A 259 -3.83 -41.65 0.87
CA LYS A 259 -3.65 -42.02 -0.54
C LYS A 259 -3.77 -43.52 -0.86
N GLU A 260 -4.03 -44.39 0.11
CA GLU A 260 -4.07 -45.86 -0.11
C GLU A 260 -5.49 -46.49 -0.16
N ILE A 261 -6.53 -45.76 -0.59
CA ILE A 261 -7.86 -46.35 -0.91
C ILE A 261 -8.33 -45.89 -2.28
#